data_AF-A0A8S0FQ37-F1
#
_entry.id   AF-A0A8S0FQ37-F1
#
_cell.length_a   1.000
_cell.length_b   1.000
_cell.length_c   1.000
_cell.angle_alpha   90.00
_cell.angle_beta   90.00
_cell.angle_gamma   90.00
#
_symmetry.space_group_name_H-M   'P 1'
#
loop_
_entity.id
_entity.type
_entity.pdbx_description
1 polymer ?
#
loop_
_entity_poly.entity_id
_entity_poly.type
_entity_poly.pdbx_seq_one_letter_code
_entity_poly.pdbx_strand_id
1 'polypeptide(L)'
;MIAALKGYRMKLLMPDNMSQERRAAMRAYGAELILVTKEQGMEGARDLALEMANRGEGKLLDQFNNPDNPYAHYTTTGPEIWQQTGGPRLPILSPAWEQPALSPACHALCANNPNR
;
A
#
# COMPACT_ATOMS: atom_id res chain seq x y z
N MET A 1 -0.34 11.38 -5.24
CA MET A 1 -0.89 11.59 -6.59
C MET A 1 -2.42 11.53 -6.61
N ILE A 2 -3.07 10.41 -6.27
CA ILE A 2 -4.56 10.29 -6.28
C ILE A 2 -5.24 11.32 -5.36
N ALA A 3 -4.69 11.57 -4.19
CA ALA A 3 -5.21 12.59 -3.28
C ALA A 3 -5.25 13.98 -3.94
N ALA A 4 -4.15 14.41 -4.56
CA ALA A 4 -4.09 15.67 -5.30
C ALA A 4 -5.10 15.71 -6.47
N LEU A 5 -5.21 14.62 -7.24
CA LEU A 5 -6.18 14.53 -8.35
C LEU A 5 -7.64 14.62 -7.87
N LYS A 6 -7.94 14.09 -6.68
CA LYS A 6 -9.28 14.17 -6.06
C LYS A 6 -9.49 15.42 -5.21
N GLY A 7 -8.52 16.33 -5.13
CA GLY A 7 -8.60 17.55 -4.32
C GLY A 7 -8.48 17.34 -2.81
N TYR A 8 -7.99 16.18 -2.36
CA TYR A 8 -7.75 15.88 -0.95
C TYR A 8 -6.38 16.37 -0.51
N ARG A 9 -6.32 16.96 0.71
CA ARG A 9 -5.06 17.24 1.40
C ARG A 9 -4.52 15.93 1.98
N MET A 10 -3.29 15.57 1.63
CA MET A 10 -2.66 14.32 2.07
C MET A 10 -1.48 14.62 2.99
N LYS A 11 -1.56 14.10 4.22
CA LYS A 11 -0.43 14.03 5.15
C LYS A 11 0.19 12.64 5.06
N LEU A 12 1.49 12.57 4.82
CA LEU A 12 2.24 11.32 4.68
C LEU A 12 3.31 11.25 5.77
N LEU A 13 3.14 10.28 6.67
CA LEU A 13 4.05 10.04 7.78
C LEU A 13 5.10 9.00 7.35
N MET A 14 6.37 9.29 7.58
CA MET A 14 7.46 8.36 7.27
C MET A 14 8.69 8.61 8.14
N PRO A 15 9.57 7.61 8.34
CA PRO A 15 10.86 7.79 8.98
C PRO A 15 11.77 8.78 8.23
N ASP A 16 12.58 9.53 8.97
CA ASP A 16 13.55 10.51 8.45
C ASP A 16 14.75 9.89 7.71
N ASN A 17 14.99 8.59 7.87
CA ASN A 17 16.03 7.85 7.14
C ASN A 17 15.64 7.50 5.68
N MET A 18 14.43 7.86 5.24
CA MET A 18 14.01 7.72 3.84
C MET A 18 14.85 8.60 2.90
N SER A 19 15.03 8.13 1.65
CA SER A 19 15.85 8.86 0.67
C SER A 19 15.28 10.24 0.33
N GLN A 20 16.14 11.16 -0.09
CA GLN A 20 15.73 12.51 -0.46
C GLN A 20 14.83 12.50 -1.70
N GLU A 21 15.11 11.63 -2.66
CA GLU A 21 14.35 11.46 -3.90
C GLU A 21 12.90 11.04 -3.59
N ARG A 22 12.72 10.09 -2.67
CA ARG A 22 11.39 9.65 -2.25
C ARG A 22 10.61 10.77 -1.59
N ARG A 23 11.25 11.56 -0.73
CA ARG A 23 10.61 12.73 -0.10
C ARG A 23 10.26 13.81 -1.12
N ALA A 24 11.18 14.12 -2.03
CA ALA A 24 10.98 15.10 -3.08
C ALA A 24 9.80 14.71 -3.99
N ALA A 25 9.74 13.45 -4.42
CA ALA A 25 8.64 12.95 -5.24
C ALA A 25 7.28 13.08 -4.53
N MET A 26 7.19 12.71 -3.25
CA MET A 26 5.92 12.80 -2.51
C MET A 26 5.46 14.25 -2.31
N ARG A 27 6.39 15.17 -2.01
CA ARG A 27 6.07 16.61 -1.94
C ARG A 27 5.63 17.17 -3.28
N ALA A 28 6.29 16.78 -4.37
CA ALA A 28 5.91 17.19 -5.72
C ALA A 28 4.47 16.75 -6.08
N TYR A 29 4.01 15.61 -5.54
CA TYR A 29 2.62 15.16 -5.65
C TYR A 29 1.64 15.82 -4.66
N GLY A 30 2.05 16.87 -3.96
CA GLY A 30 1.20 17.64 -3.04
C GLY A 30 1.04 17.01 -1.65
N ALA A 31 1.90 16.06 -1.26
CA ALA A 31 1.88 15.48 0.08
C ALA A 31 2.58 16.40 1.09
N GLU A 32 1.93 16.65 2.23
CA GLU A 32 2.55 17.20 3.42
C GLU A 32 3.31 16.07 4.12
N LEU A 33 4.63 16.20 4.27
CA LEU A 33 5.45 15.17 4.91
C LEU A 33 5.63 15.47 6.39
N ILE A 34 5.26 14.51 7.23
CA ILE A 34 5.52 14.51 8.67
C ILE A 34 6.54 13.41 8.93
N LEU A 35 7.70 13.79 9.48
CA LEU A 35 8.79 12.86 9.71
C LEU A 35 8.78 12.38 11.16
N VAL A 36 8.96 11.07 11.34
CA VAL A 36 9.26 10.45 12.64
C VAL A 36 10.72 10.06 12.68
N THR A 37 11.28 9.86 13.88
CA THR A 37 12.69 9.48 13.98
C THR A 37 12.92 8.08 13.45
N LYS A 38 14.17 7.79 13.05
CA LYS A 38 14.58 6.45 12.63
C LYS A 38 14.28 5.39 13.70
N GLU A 39 14.45 5.71 14.97
CA GLU A 39 14.22 4.81 16.10
C GLU A 39 12.74 4.44 16.26
N GLN A 40 11.85 5.40 16.01
CA GLN A 40 10.40 5.18 15.98
C GLN A 40 9.98 4.31 14.78
N GLY A 41 10.69 4.45 13.66
CA GLY A 41 10.48 3.62 12.48
C GLY A 41 9.06 3.70 11.92
N MET A 42 8.64 2.64 11.23
CA MET A 42 7.31 2.58 10.61
C MET A 42 6.18 2.42 11.64
N GLU A 43 6.46 1.80 12.79
CA GLU A 43 5.49 1.65 13.88
C GLU A 43 5.14 3.02 14.47
N GLY A 44 6.14 3.83 14.83
CA GLY A 44 5.87 5.18 15.34
C GLY A 44 5.22 6.11 14.31
N ALA A 45 5.51 5.93 13.01
CA ALA A 45 4.78 6.64 11.95
C ALA A 45 3.29 6.26 11.92
N ARG A 46 2.96 4.99 12.16
CA ARG A 46 1.59 4.48 12.22
C ARG A 46 0.88 4.97 13.49
N ASP A 47 1.54 4.91 14.63
CA ASP A 47 0.96 5.33 15.91
C ASP A 47 0.64 6.83 15.89
N LEU A 48 1.56 7.66 15.39
CA LEU A 48 1.31 9.09 15.21
C LEU A 48 0.16 9.35 14.23
N ALA A 49 0.05 8.57 13.15
CA ALA A 49 -1.06 8.71 12.20
C ALA A 49 -2.41 8.39 12.86
N LEU A 50 -2.44 7.38 13.74
CA LEU A 50 -3.62 7.00 14.51
C LEU A 50 -4.00 8.08 15.52
N GLU A 51 -3.03 8.63 16.25
CA GLU A 51 -3.25 9.75 17.17
C GLU A 51 -3.82 10.97 16.45
N MET A 52 -3.25 11.36 15.30
CA MET A 52 -3.75 12.47 14.49
C MET A 52 -5.17 12.23 13.98
N ALA A 53 -5.50 11.00 13.57
CA ALA A 53 -6.84 10.64 13.18
C ALA A 53 -7.83 10.76 14.36
N ASN A 54 -7.43 10.31 15.56
CA ASN A 54 -8.23 10.44 16.79
C ASN A 54 -8.43 11.91 17.21
N ARG A 55 -7.48 12.80 16.89
CA ARG A 55 -7.62 14.27 17.08
C ARG A 55 -8.48 14.94 16.00
N GLY A 56 -8.99 14.20 15.02
CA GLY A 56 -9.81 14.74 13.94
C GLY A 56 -9.01 15.48 12.86
N GLU A 57 -7.69 15.29 12.79
CA GLU A 57 -6.83 15.97 11.81
C GLU A 57 -6.82 15.30 10.42
N GLY A 58 -7.54 14.19 10.27
CA GLY A 58 -7.65 13.46 9.02
C GLY A 58 -8.26 12.09 9.20
N LYS A 59 -8.48 11.39 8.08
CA LYS A 59 -8.93 10.01 8.07
C LYS A 59 -7.76 9.09 7.72
N LEU A 60 -7.50 8.11 8.57
CA LEU A 60 -6.50 7.08 8.30
C LEU A 60 -7.02 6.15 7.20
N LEU A 61 -6.22 5.94 6.15
CA LEU A 61 -6.56 4.99 5.07
C LEU A 61 -6.30 3.53 5.46
N ASP A 62 -5.38 3.31 6.42
CA ASP A 62 -4.99 2.03 6.98
C ASP A 62 -4.77 0.93 5.93
N GLN A 63 -3.70 1.05 5.14
CA GLN A 63 -3.38 0.11 4.06
C GLN A 63 -3.25 -1.36 4.51
N PHE A 64 -3.02 -1.61 5.80
CA PHE A 64 -2.81 -2.95 6.33
C PHE A 64 -4.13 -3.62 6.73
N ASN A 65 -5.09 -2.85 7.27
CA ASN A 65 -6.38 -3.38 7.70
C ASN A 65 -7.55 -3.08 6.75
N ASN A 66 -7.36 -2.19 5.77
CA ASN A 66 -8.41 -1.87 4.80
C ASN A 66 -8.60 -3.03 3.79
N PRO A 67 -9.78 -3.68 3.74
CA PRO A 67 -10.05 -4.79 2.83
C PRO A 67 -10.05 -4.39 1.34
N ASP A 68 -10.15 -3.10 1.02
CA ASP A 68 -10.09 -2.61 -0.36
C ASP A 68 -8.70 -2.86 -0.98
N ASN A 69 -7.64 -2.84 -0.16
CA ASN A 69 -6.28 -3.12 -0.62
C ASN A 69 -6.18 -4.56 -1.17
N PRO A 70 -6.47 -5.61 -0.38
CA PRO A 70 -6.46 -6.97 -0.90
C PRO A 70 -7.43 -7.19 -2.06
N TYR A 71 -8.62 -6.59 -2.01
CA TYR A 71 -9.63 -6.76 -3.04
C TYR A 71 -9.21 -6.20 -4.41
N ALA A 72 -8.51 -5.06 -4.43
CA ALA A 72 -7.99 -4.49 -5.68
C ALA A 72 -7.06 -5.49 -6.40
N HIS A 73 -6.17 -6.15 -5.66
CA HIS A 73 -5.23 -7.11 -6.23
C HIS A 73 -5.88 -8.44 -6.64
N TYR A 74 -6.93 -8.87 -5.93
CA TYR A 74 -7.74 -10.01 -6.35
C TYR A 74 -8.45 -9.75 -7.68
N THR A 75 -8.98 -8.53 -7.88
CA THR A 75 -9.81 -8.18 -9.03
C THR A 75 -9.02 -7.72 -10.25
N THR A 76 -7.80 -7.18 -10.08
CA THR A 76 -6.97 -6.69 -11.20
C THR A 76 -5.66 -7.45 -11.32
N THR A 77 -4.77 -7.34 -10.33
CA THR A 77 -3.40 -7.86 -10.42
C THR A 77 -3.35 -9.37 -10.68
N GLY A 78 -4.16 -10.16 -9.97
CA GLY A 78 -4.25 -11.61 -10.19
C GLY A 78 -4.70 -11.96 -11.62
N PRO A 79 -5.86 -11.47 -12.08
CA PRO A 79 -6.33 -11.68 -13.45
C PRO A 79 -5.36 -11.21 -14.54
N GLU A 80 -4.69 -10.06 -14.36
CA GLU A 80 -3.68 -9.55 -15.30
C GLU A 80 -2.51 -10.54 -15.44
N ILE A 81 -1.97 -11.02 -14.32
CA ILE A 81 -0.91 -12.04 -14.32
C ILE A 81 -1.40 -13.32 -15.00
N TRP A 82 -2.62 -13.78 -14.71
CA TRP A 82 -3.19 -14.99 -15.30
C TRP A 82 -3.25 -14.90 -16.83
N GLN A 83 -3.82 -13.81 -17.34
CA GLN A 83 -4.01 -13.58 -18.77
C GLN A 83 -2.67 -13.48 -19.50
N GLN A 84 -1.71 -12.75 -18.92
CA GLN A 84 -0.40 -12.54 -19.54
C GLN A 84 0.49 -13.79 -19.53
N THR A 85 0.33 -14.67 -18.53
CA THR A 85 1.15 -15.88 -18.39
C THR A 85 0.50 -17.13 -19.01
N GLY A 86 -0.81 -17.09 -19.30
CA GLY A 86 -1.58 -18.26 -19.71
C GLY A 86 -1.74 -19.28 -18.58
N GLY A 87 -1.78 -18.79 -17.34
CA GLY A 87 -1.76 -19.57 -16.10
C GLY A 87 -0.37 -19.61 -15.42
N PRO A 88 -0.31 -19.96 -14.11
CA PRO A 88 0.87 -19.84 -13.28
C PRO A 88 1.75 -21.05 -13.60
N ARG A 89 2.74 -20.84 -14.46
CA ARG A 89 3.75 -21.87 -14.78
C ARG A 89 4.87 -21.97 -13.74
N LEU A 90 4.94 -20.99 -12.82
CA LEU A 90 6.00 -20.85 -11.81
C LEU A 90 5.43 -20.39 -10.46
N PRO A 91 6.11 -20.67 -9.33
CA PRO A 91 5.75 -20.16 -8.01
C PRO A 91 5.79 -18.62 -7.96
N ILE A 92 4.81 -18.03 -7.29
CA ILE A 92 4.75 -16.58 -7.07
C ILE A 92 5.52 -16.27 -5.79
N LEU A 93 6.52 -15.40 -5.89
CA LEU A 93 7.30 -14.91 -4.76
C LEU A 93 6.84 -13.50 -4.39
N SER A 94 6.48 -13.29 -3.11
CA SER A 94 6.09 -12.00 -2.57
C SER A 94 6.92 -11.66 -1.33
N PRO A 95 7.46 -10.44 -1.21
CA PRO A 95 8.07 -9.99 0.04
C PRO A 95 7.01 -9.84 1.14
N ALA A 96 7.38 -10.10 2.39
CA ALA A 96 6.44 -10.21 3.51
C ALA A 96 5.65 -8.94 3.83
N TRP A 97 6.14 -7.76 3.43
CA TRP A 97 5.46 -6.48 3.65
C TRP A 97 4.40 -6.14 2.58
N GLU A 98 4.31 -6.92 1.49
CA GLU A 98 3.24 -6.83 0.48
C GLU A 98 2.11 -7.85 0.72
N GLN A 99 2.12 -8.55 1.86
CA GLN A 99 1.14 -9.60 2.13
C GLN A 99 -0.33 -9.17 2.02
N PRO A 100 -0.76 -7.97 2.45
CA PRO A 100 -2.13 -7.51 2.24
C PRO A 100 -2.50 -7.37 0.75
N ALA A 101 -1.51 -7.17 -0.13
CA ALA A 101 -1.70 -6.99 -1.56
C ALA A 101 -1.63 -8.32 -2.33
N LEU A 102 -0.58 -9.12 -2.13
CA LEU A 102 -0.31 -10.27 -3.01
C LEU A 102 -1.03 -11.56 -2.63
N SER A 103 -1.35 -11.79 -1.35
CA SER A 103 -2.10 -12.99 -0.92
C SER A 103 -3.44 -13.15 -1.66
N PRO A 104 -4.26 -12.10 -1.81
CA PRO A 104 -5.46 -12.13 -2.63
C PRO A 104 -5.20 -12.28 -4.14
N ALA A 105 -4.15 -11.66 -4.69
CA ALA A 105 -3.78 -11.90 -6.09
C ALA A 105 -3.47 -13.39 -6.34
N CYS A 106 -2.75 -14.04 -5.43
CA CYS A 106 -2.53 -15.48 -5.45
C CYS A 106 -3.84 -16.27 -5.33
N HIS A 107 -4.77 -15.87 -4.46
CA HIS A 107 -6.09 -16.51 -4.39
C HIS A 107 -6.89 -16.39 -5.68
N ALA A 108 -6.86 -15.24 -6.36
CA ALA A 108 -7.50 -15.07 -7.67
C ALA A 108 -6.88 -16.01 -8.73
N LEU A 109 -5.56 -16.15 -8.71
CA LEU A 109 -4.84 -17.07 -9.59
C LEU A 109 -5.19 -18.54 -9.31
N CYS A 110 -5.27 -18.92 -8.04
CA CYS A 110 -5.70 -20.27 -7.65
C CYS A 110 -7.16 -20.57 -8.01
N ALA A 111 -8.06 -19.59 -7.90
CA ALA A 111 -9.48 -19.75 -8.25
C ALA A 111 -9.71 -19.98 -9.75
N ASN A 112 -8.84 -19.41 -10.59
CA ASN A 112 -8.91 -19.53 -12.04
C ASN A 112 -8.15 -20.76 -12.60
N ASN A 113 -7.51 -21.57 -11.74
CA ASN A 113 -6.75 -22.73 -12.18
C ASN A 113 -7.65 -23.95 -12.40
N PRO A 114 -7.85 -24.41 -13.66
CA PRO A 114 -8.71 -25.55 -13.97
C PRO A 114 -8.08 -26.90 -13.58
N ASN A 115 -6.81 -26.93 -13.17
CA ASN A 115 -6.10 -28.16 -12.76
C ASN A 115 -6.18 -28.42 -11.23
N ARG A 116 -7.25 -27.97 -10.56
CA ARG A 116 -7.46 -28.18 -9.13
C ARG A 116 -8.36 -29.39 -8.86
#